data_AF-A0AA96HL84-F1
#
_entry.id   AF-A0AA96HL84-F1
#
_cell.length_a   1.000
_cell.length_b   1.000
_cell.length_c   1.000
_cell.angle_alpha   90.00
_cell.angle_beta   90.00
_cell.angle_gamma   90.00
#
_symmetry.space_group_name_H-M   'P 1'
#
loop_
_entity.id
_entity.type
_entity.pdbx_description
1 polymer ?
#
loop_
_entity_poly.entity_id
_entity_poly.type
_entity_poly.pdbx_seq_one_letter_code
_entity_poly.pdbx_strand_id
1 'polypeptide(L)' 'MKLVKKTAEYSIFERKDKRHAVRGSNAKWINGEAKVEILQKEGLLKKPEPKPAEPAPVEDSQEEAASEE' A
#
# COMPACT_ATOMS: atom_id res chain seq x y z
N MET A 1 -9.47 4.39 7.12
CA MET A 1 -8.04 4.61 6.80
C MET A 1 -7.48 3.26 6.38
N LYS A 2 -6.76 3.18 5.27
CA LYS A 2 -6.16 1.94 4.75
C LYS A 2 -4.66 1.96 5.06
N LEU A 3 -4.10 0.89 5.61
CA LEU A 3 -2.65 0.76 5.74
C LEU A 3 -2.07 0.57 4.33
N VAL A 4 -1.22 1.49 3.88
CA VAL A 4 -0.51 1.36 2.59
C VAL A 4 0.82 0.67 2.80
N LYS A 5 1.55 1.07 3.83
CA LYS A 5 2.88 0.54 4.12
C LYS A 5 3.19 0.62 5.60
N LYS A 6 3.94 -0.34 6.11
CA LYS A 6 4.42 -0.37 7.49
C LYS A 6 5.91 -0.66 7.50
N THR A 7 6.68 0.20 8.14
CA THR A 7 8.11 0.05 8.40
C THR A 7 8.34 -0.05 9.92
N ALA A 8 9.57 -0.35 10.33
CA ALA A 8 9.94 -0.41 11.74
C ALA A 8 9.94 0.97 12.43
N GLU A 9 10.08 2.05 11.66
CA GLU A 9 10.13 3.43 12.15
C GLU A 9 8.81 4.20 12.00
N TYR A 10 7.95 3.81 11.04
CA TYR A 10 6.68 4.47 10.80
C TYR A 10 5.68 3.61 10.01
N SER A 11 4.41 4.00 10.04
CA SER A 11 3.32 3.38 9.28
C SER A 11 2.62 4.44 8.45
N ILE A 12 2.41 4.15 7.17
CA ILE A 12 1.75 5.03 6.21
C ILE A 12 0.33 4.54 5.98
N PHE A 13 -0.62 5.42 6.16
CA PHE A 13 -2.04 5.19 5.98
C PHE A 13 -2.60 6.08 4.88
N GLU A 14 -3.43 5.55 4.01
CA GLU A 14 -4.22 6.32 3.07
C GLU A 14 -5.60 6.61 3.67
N ARG A 15 -5.99 7.88 3.66
CA ARG A 15 -7.30 8.33 4.10
C ARG A 15 -8.30 8.29 2.93
N LYS A 16 -9.60 8.39 3.24
CA LYS A 16 -10.66 8.41 2.21
C LYS A 16 -10.48 9.58 1.23
N ASP A 17 -9.84 10.67 1.66
CA ASP A 17 -9.50 11.84 0.85
C ASP A 17 -8.25 11.65 -0.05
N LYS A 18 -7.76 10.41 -0.25
CA LYS A 18 -6.57 10.05 -1.05
C LYS A 18 -5.26 10.68 -0.55
N ARG A 19 -5.26 11.30 0.63
CA ARG A 19 -4.05 11.82 1.29
C ARG A 19 -3.44 10.74 2.18
N HIS A 20 -2.12 10.72 2.21
CA HIS A 20 -1.36 9.86 3.12
C HIS A 20 -1.24 10.50 4.50
N ALA A 21 -1.25 9.68 5.55
CA ALA A 21 -0.94 10.03 6.93
C ALA A 21 0.19 9.12 7.41
N VAL A 22 1.15 9.68 8.14
CA VAL A 22 2.32 8.94 8.63
C VAL A 22 2.26 8.88 10.15
N ARG A 23 2.36 7.68 10.71
CA ARG A 23 2.40 7.42 12.15
C ARG A 23 3.77 6.88 12.50
N GLY A 24 4.55 7.59 13.32
CA GLY A 24 5.83 7.10 13.79
C GLY A 24 5.69 5.97 14.81
N SER A 25 6.78 5.26 15.08
CA SER A 25 6.85 4.17 16.08
C SER A 25 6.54 4.62 17.51
N ASN A 26 6.70 5.91 17.79
CA ASN A 26 6.29 6.54 19.05
C ASN A 26 4.77 6.75 19.18
N ALA A 27 3.97 6.12 18.32
CA ALA A 27 2.52 6.31 18.18
C ALA A 27 2.07 7.75 17.83
N LYS A 28 3.02 8.67 17.59
CA LYS A 28 2.77 10.06 17.19
C LYS A 28 2.55 10.19 15.69
N TRP A 29 1.66 11.08 15.29
CA TRP A 29 1.44 11.43 13.89
C TRP A 29 2.51 12.42 13.42
N ILE A 30 3.16 12.09 12.30
CA ILE A 30 4.17 12.94 11.68
C ILE A 30 3.46 13.83 10.66
N ASN A 31 3.66 15.15 10.78
CA ASN A 31 3.04 16.19 9.95
C ASN A 31 4.12 17.15 9.40
N GLY A 32 3.74 18.03 8.47
CA GLY A 32 4.63 19.03 7.89
C GLY A 32 5.72 18.44 6.99
N GLU A 33 6.92 19.01 7.06
CA GLU A 33 8.07 18.61 6.22
C GLU A 33 8.52 17.17 6.49
N ALA A 34 8.62 16.76 7.76
CA ALA A 34 8.99 15.39 8.13
C ALA A 34 8.08 14.32 7.49
N LYS A 35 6.80 14.64 7.32
CA LYS A 35 5.85 13.77 6.62
C LYS A 35 6.15 13.70 5.12
N VAL A 36 6.46 14.84 4.51
CA VAL A 36 6.77 14.95 3.09
C VAL A 36 8.07 14.22 2.78
N GLU A 37 9.10 14.34 3.60
CA GLU A 37 10.37 13.62 3.46
C GLU A 37 10.17 12.10 3.47
N ILE A 38 9.36 11.58 4.40
CA ILE A 38 9.03 10.15 4.47
C ILE A 38 8.28 9.69 3.21
N LEU A 39 7.29 10.46 2.76
CA LEU A 39 6.52 10.12 1.57
C LEU A 39 7.35 10.24 0.28
N GLN A 40 8.32 11.15 0.22
CA GLN A 40 9.29 11.26 -0.87
C GLN A 40 10.29 10.10 -0.86
N LYS A 41 10.88 9.80 0.31
CA LYS A 41 11.85 8.71 0.50
C LYS A 41 11.25 7.36 0.12
N GLU A 42 9.98 7.13 0.45
CA GLU A 42 9.27 5.90 0.11
C GLU A 42 8.66 5.91 -1.30
N GLY A 43 8.79 7.00 -2.07
CA GLY A 43 8.26 7.10 -3.43
C GLY A 43 6.73 7.14 -3.52
N LEU A 44 6.01 7.33 -2.41
CA LEU A 44 4.55 7.51 -2.40
C LEU A 44 4.13 8.87 -2.98
N LEU A 45 5.06 9.82 -3.13
CA LEU A 45 4.94 10.88 -4.11
C LEU A 45 5.14 10.28 -5.53
N LYS A 46 4.06 9.69 -6.04
CA LYS A 46 3.80 9.34 -7.44
C LYS A 46 4.98 8.74 -8.22
N LYS A 47 5.31 7.48 -7.93
CA LYS A 47 5.33 6.47 -9.00
C LYS A 47 4.40 5.30 -8.63
N PRO A 48 3.53 4.86 -9.57
CA PRO A 48 2.61 3.77 -9.33
C PRO A 48 3.33 2.40 -9.26
N GLU A 49 2.93 1.62 -8.24
CA GLU A 49 2.93 0.15 -8.09
C GLU A 49 4.27 -0.63 -7.96
N PRO A 50 4.30 -1.65 -7.07
CA PRO A 50 3.73 -2.95 -7.42
C PRO A 50 2.68 -3.45 -6.43
N LYS A 51 1.56 -3.90 -7.01
CA LYS A 51 0.75 -5.06 -6.62
C LYS A 51 1.42 -5.91 -5.50
N PRO A 52 0.77 -6.10 -4.32
CA PRO A 52 1.27 -7.07 -3.37
C PRO A 52 1.44 -8.41 -4.09
N ALA A 53 2.59 -9.05 -3.88
CA ALA A 53 2.85 -10.39 -4.36
C ALA A 53 1.72 -11.30 -3.92
N GLU A 54 0.86 -11.68 -4.86
CA GLU A 54 0.16 -12.96 -4.84
C GLU A 54 1.14 -13.93 -5.49
N PRO A 55 1.50 -15.02 -4.81
CA PRO A 55 0.69 -16.21 -5.01
C PRO A 55 0.50 -17.10 -3.77
N ALA A 56 -0.55 -17.94 -3.90
CA ALA A 56 -1.00 -19.06 -3.07
C ALA A 56 -2.03 -18.68 -1.99
N PRO A 57 -3.29 -19.15 -2.16
CA PRO A 57 -3.56 -20.58 -2.08
C PRO A 57 -3.70 -21.30 -3.43
N VAL A 58 -3.14 -22.51 -3.44
CA VAL A 58 -3.49 -23.62 -4.31
C VAL A 58 -4.96 -24.01 -4.10
N GLU A 59 -5.72 -24.12 -5.20
CA GLU A 59 -6.93 -24.93 -5.44
C GLU A 59 -7.20 -24.74 -6.95
N ASP A 60 -6.67 -25.57 -7.84
CA ASP A 60 -7.25 -26.85 -8.28
C ASP A 60 -8.77 -26.83 -8.50
N SER A 61 -9.17 -26.41 -9.70
CA SER A 61 -10.35 -26.88 -10.44
C SER A 61 -10.41 -26.09 -11.75
N GLN A 62 -9.86 -26.62 -12.84
CA GLN A 62 -10.45 -27.67 -13.69
C GLN A 62 -11.36 -27.07 -14.77
N GLU A 63 -10.99 -27.42 -16.01
CA GLU A 63 -11.75 -27.45 -17.27
C GLU A 63 -12.44 -26.15 -17.74
N GLU A 64 -12.04 -25.58 -18.87
CA GLU A 64 -12.29 -26.09 -20.25
C GLU A 64 -13.76 -25.94 -20.67
N ALA A 65 -13.94 -25.58 -21.96
CA ALA A 65 -15.19 -25.42 -22.71
C ALA A 65 -15.86 -24.03 -22.56
N ALA A 66 -16.27 -23.33 -23.61
CA ALA A 66 -16.29 -23.60 -25.04
C ALA A 66 -16.66 -22.30 -25.80
N SER A 67 -16.35 -22.28 -27.11
CA SER A 67 -17.04 -21.63 -28.24
C SER A 67 -17.55 -20.19 -28.11
N GLU A 68 -17.12 -19.24 -28.96
CA GLU A 68 -17.59 -19.06 -30.35
C GLU A 68 -19.10 -18.79 -30.41
N GLU A 69 -19.49 -17.53 -30.56
CA GLU A 69 -20.19 -16.98 -31.75
C GLU A 69 -20.24 -15.43 -31.66
#